data_AF-A0AA35U5H8-F1
#
_entry.id   AF-A0AA35U5H8-F1
#
_cell.length_a   1.000
_cell.length_b   1.000
_cell.length_c   1.000
_cell.angle_alpha   90.00
_cell.angle_beta   90.00
_cell.angle_gamma   90.00
#
_symmetry.space_group_name_H-M   'P 1'
#
loop_
_entity.id
_entity.type
_entity.pdbx_description
1 polymer ?
#
loop_
_entity_poly.entity_id
_entity_poly.type
_entity_poly.pdbx_seq_one_letter_code
_entity_poly.pdbx_strand_id
1 'polypeptide(L)'
;MIQKPYKINYYVGETPLKLPLLFIITICSTTLLSAPIFAHSCELNGNTAEDIMKYNQCVANQGSDSKLDEFRSSYEREIARLTSENIRLERRIAKIKNALATIMSTY
;
A
#
# COMPACT_ATOMS: atom_id res chain seq x y z
N MET A 1 65.81 -32.27 15.48
CA MET A 1 64.45 -32.65 15.90
C MET A 1 63.80 -31.50 16.65
N ILE A 2 62.73 -30.97 16.06
CA ILE A 2 61.55 -30.31 16.65
C ILE A 2 61.78 -28.96 17.38
N GLN A 3 61.68 -27.87 16.59
CA GLN A 3 61.28 -26.54 17.06
C GLN A 3 59.90 -26.63 17.73
N LYS A 4 59.78 -26.16 18.98
CA LYS A 4 58.47 -25.97 19.62
C LYS A 4 57.79 -24.73 19.02
N PRO A 5 56.52 -24.80 18.62
CA PRO A 5 55.82 -23.63 18.10
C PRO A 5 55.53 -22.65 19.25
N TYR A 6 55.96 -21.41 19.06
CA TYR A 6 55.55 -20.27 19.87
C TYR A 6 54.04 -20.05 19.68
N LYS A 7 53.26 -20.31 20.73
CA LYS A 7 51.85 -19.87 20.78
C LYS A 7 51.83 -18.38 21.01
N ILE A 8 51.64 -17.62 19.94
CA ILE A 8 51.30 -16.20 20.02
C ILE A 8 49.84 -16.13 20.48
N ASN A 9 49.63 -15.82 21.76
CA ASN A 9 48.31 -15.48 22.25
C ASN A 9 48.02 -14.03 21.91
N TYR A 10 47.13 -13.80 20.94
CA TYR A 10 46.60 -12.48 20.66
C TYR A 10 45.61 -12.11 21.77
N TYR A 11 46.07 -11.36 22.77
CA TYR A 11 45.20 -10.65 23.70
C TYR A 11 45.16 -9.18 23.28
N VAL A 12 44.09 -8.81 22.59
CA VAL A 12 43.68 -7.41 22.40
C VAL A 12 42.34 -7.28 23.11
N GLY A 13 42.33 -6.59 24.25
CA GLY A 13 41.14 -6.06 24.94
C GLY A 13 40.08 -7.11 25.32
N GLU A 14 39.84 -7.27 26.61
CA GLU A 14 38.88 -8.22 27.19
C GLU A 14 37.41 -7.96 26.78
N THR A 15 37.02 -8.30 25.56
CA THR A 15 35.67 -8.74 25.21
C THR A 15 35.78 -9.75 24.07
N PRO A 16 35.17 -10.94 24.17
CA PRO A 16 35.23 -11.90 23.08
C PRO A 16 34.52 -11.30 21.86
N LEU A 17 35.24 -11.12 20.75
CA LEU A 17 34.74 -10.71 19.42
C LEU A 17 33.51 -11.52 18.94
N LYS A 18 33.26 -12.67 19.58
CA LYS A 18 32.08 -13.52 19.41
C LYS A 18 30.76 -12.83 19.79
N LEU A 19 30.74 -11.98 20.81
CA LEU A 19 29.50 -11.36 21.30
C LEU A 19 28.87 -10.38 20.28
N PRO A 20 29.61 -9.41 19.70
CA PRO A 20 29.04 -8.53 18.67
C PRO A 20 28.70 -9.28 17.39
N LEU A 21 29.49 -10.29 17.02
CA LEU A 21 29.27 -11.08 15.80
C LEU A 21 28.04 -11.98 15.91
N LEU A 22 27.82 -12.59 17.08
CA LEU A 22 26.57 -13.30 17.38
C LEU A 22 25.39 -12.34 17.29
N PHE A 23 25.49 -11.15 17.88
CA PHE A 23 24.42 -10.15 17.84
C PHE A 23 24.01 -9.75 16.41
N ILE A 24 24.99 -9.55 15.52
CA ILE A 24 24.75 -9.25 14.10
C ILE A 24 24.06 -10.43 13.40
N ILE A 25 24.50 -11.67 13.66
CA ILE A 25 23.86 -12.87 13.09
C ILE A 25 22.42 -13.01 13.58
N THR A 26 22.16 -12.75 14.86
CA THR A 26 20.81 -12.82 15.43
C THR A 26 19.91 -11.76 14.80
N ILE A 27 20.38 -10.51 14.68
CA ILE A 27 19.62 -9.41 14.07
C ILE A 27 19.31 -9.74 12.60
N CYS A 28 20.30 -10.14 11.80
CA CYS A 28 20.07 -10.53 10.40
C CYS A 28 19.07 -11.69 10.30
N SER A 29 19.17 -12.71 11.15
CA SER A 29 18.25 -13.83 11.13
C SER A 29 16.81 -13.41 11.45
N THR A 30 16.62 -12.49 12.39
CA THR A 30 15.29 -11.96 12.74
C THR A 30 14.68 -11.06 11.66
N THR A 31 15.49 -10.28 10.93
CA THR A 31 14.98 -9.41 9.85
C THR A 31 14.66 -10.17 8.55
N LEU A 32 15.34 -11.29 8.29
CA LEU A 32 14.99 -12.18 7.17
C LEU A 32 13.70 -12.99 7.42
N LEU A 33 13.39 -13.30 8.68
CA LEU A 33 12.17 -14.01 9.07
C LEU A 33 10.96 -13.08 9.25
N SER A 34 11.15 -11.76 9.33
CA SER A 34 10.07 -10.77 9.36
C SER A 34 9.54 -10.42 7.96
N ALA A 35 9.63 -11.34 7.00
CA ALA A 35 8.80 -11.27 5.81
C ALA A 35 7.32 -11.28 6.25
N PRO A 36 6.44 -10.50 5.60
CA PRO A 36 5.05 -10.42 6.01
C PRO A 36 4.43 -11.82 6.00
N ILE A 37 3.93 -12.25 7.17
CA ILE A 37 3.27 -13.56 7.41
C ILE A 37 1.92 -13.63 6.64
N PHE A 38 1.57 -12.59 5.89
CA PHE A 38 0.35 -12.46 5.11
C PHE A 38 0.65 -12.28 3.62
N ALA A 39 1.53 -13.10 3.05
CA ALA A 39 1.43 -13.43 1.63
C ALA A 39 0.46 -14.61 1.54
N HIS A 40 -0.84 -14.35 1.54
CA HIS A 40 -1.84 -15.39 1.29
C HIS A 40 -1.61 -15.88 -0.14
N SER A 41 -0.85 -16.95 -0.37
CA SER A 41 -0.54 -17.42 -1.73
C SER A 41 -1.85 -17.72 -2.45
N CYS A 42 -2.15 -16.97 -3.51
CA CYS A 42 -3.22 -17.37 -4.40
C CYS A 42 -2.69 -18.56 -5.19
N GLU A 43 -3.24 -19.74 -4.95
CA GLU A 43 -2.86 -20.97 -5.63
C GLU A 43 -3.97 -21.37 -6.60
N LEU A 44 -3.58 -21.70 -7.83
CA LEU A 44 -4.51 -22.16 -8.85
C LEU A 44 -4.77 -23.66 -8.67
N ASN A 45 -5.93 -24.00 -8.10
CA ASN A 45 -6.30 -25.38 -7.73
C ASN A 45 -7.07 -26.12 -8.84
N GLY A 46 -6.58 -26.08 -10.09
CA GLY A 46 -7.20 -26.78 -11.20
C GLY A 46 -7.21 -25.99 -12.51
N ASN A 47 -7.95 -26.49 -13.49
CA ASN A 47 -8.07 -25.89 -14.82
C ASN A 47 -9.52 -25.59 -15.22
N THR A 48 -10.46 -25.68 -14.27
CA THR A 48 -11.85 -25.32 -14.52
C THR A 48 -12.02 -23.81 -14.51
N ALA A 49 -13.07 -23.30 -15.15
CA ALA A 49 -13.41 -21.87 -15.10
C ALA A 49 -13.62 -21.38 -13.67
N GLU A 50 -14.17 -22.23 -12.79
CA GLU A 50 -14.40 -21.91 -11.38
C GLU A 50 -13.08 -21.74 -10.62
N ASP A 51 -12.09 -22.61 -10.84
CA ASP A 51 -10.78 -22.54 -10.18
C ASP A 51 -10.01 -21.29 -10.62
N ILE A 52 -10.09 -20.96 -11.91
CA ILE A 52 -9.48 -19.75 -12.48
C ILE A 52 -10.13 -18.49 -11.90
N MET A 53 -11.47 -18.47 -11.77
CA MET A 53 -12.17 -17.33 -11.16
C MET A 53 -11.79 -17.13 -9.69
N LYS A 54 -11.70 -18.22 -8.91
CA LYS A 54 -11.27 -18.15 -7.50
C LYS A 54 -9.84 -17.62 -7.36
N TYR A 55 -8.92 -18.09 -8.20
CA TYR A 55 -7.54 -17.60 -8.24
C TYR A 55 -7.49 -16.10 -8.58
N ASN A 56 -8.17 -15.69 -9.64
CA ASN A 56 -8.18 -14.29 -10.08
C ASN A 56 -8.77 -13.35 -9.01
N GLN A 57 -9.83 -13.79 -8.32
CA GLN A 57 -10.42 -13.02 -7.23
C GLN A 57 -9.47 -12.90 -6.04
N CYS A 58 -8.75 -13.97 -5.69
CA CYS A 58 -7.72 -13.93 -4.67
C CYS A 58 -6.62 -12.90 -5.04
N VAL A 59 -6.11 -12.92 -6.28
CA VAL A 59 -5.06 -11.98 -6.74
C VAL A 59 -5.56 -10.54 -6.71
N ALA A 60 -6.80 -10.29 -7.15
CA ALA A 60 -7.41 -8.97 -7.11
C ALA A 60 -7.50 -8.42 -5.67
N ASN A 61 -7.86 -9.29 -4.72
CA ASN A 61 -8.00 -8.92 -3.30
C ASN A 61 -6.64 -8.71 -2.59
N GLN A 62 -5.55 -9.29 -3.10
CA GLN A 62 -4.21 -8.97 -2.59
C GLN A 62 -3.78 -7.54 -2.94
N GLY A 63 -4.27 -7.01 -4.08
CA GLY A 63 -4.01 -5.65 -4.54
C GLY A 63 -4.98 -4.60 -4.00
N SER A 64 -6.09 -5.00 -3.38
CA SER A 64 -7.06 -4.07 -2.80
C SER A 64 -6.60 -3.62 -1.41
N ASP A 65 -5.86 -2.50 -1.36
CA ASP A 65 -5.73 -1.77 -0.10
C ASP A 65 -7.12 -1.20 0.23
N SER A 66 -7.76 -1.75 1.26
CA SER A 66 -9.07 -1.32 1.76
C SER A 66 -9.18 0.20 1.97
N LYS A 67 -8.06 0.88 2.27
CA LYS A 67 -8.03 2.35 2.35
C LYS A 67 -8.18 3.01 0.99
N LEU A 68 -7.58 2.45 -0.06
CA LEU A 68 -7.69 2.96 -1.43
C LEU A 68 -9.14 2.86 -1.94
N ASP A 69 -9.84 1.78 -1.60
CA ASP A 69 -11.25 1.62 -1.93
C ASP A 69 -12.15 2.59 -1.18
N GLU A 70 -11.86 2.85 0.10
CA GLU A 70 -12.55 3.88 0.88
C GLU A 70 -12.34 5.28 0.31
N PHE A 71 -11.10 5.63 -0.05
CA PHE A 71 -10.79 6.90 -0.71
C PHE A 71 -11.51 7.02 -2.04
N ARG A 72 -11.47 5.98 -2.89
CA ARG A 72 -12.18 5.97 -4.17
C ARG A 72 -13.69 6.20 -4.00
N SER A 73 -14.32 5.50 -3.06
CA SER A 73 -15.75 5.68 -2.76
C SER A 73 -16.08 7.08 -2.22
N SER A 74 -15.18 7.67 -1.42
CA SER A 74 -15.33 9.04 -0.93
C SER A 74 -15.26 10.05 -2.07
N TYR A 75 -14.27 9.92 -2.96
CA TYR A 75 -14.10 10.81 -4.12
C TYR A 75 -15.25 10.69 -5.11
N GLU A 76 -15.74 9.49 -5.40
CA GLU A 76 -16.89 9.29 -6.30
C GLU A 76 -18.16 9.98 -5.76
N ARG A 77 -18.41 9.89 -4.45
CA ARG A 77 -19.54 10.59 -3.81
C ARG A 77 -19.38 12.12 -3.89
N GLU A 78 -18.18 12.62 -3.66
CA GLU A 78 -17.92 14.06 -3.70
C GLU A 78 -18.03 14.62 -5.12
N ILE A 79 -17.54 13.89 -6.13
CA ILE A 79 -17.72 14.24 -7.54
C ILE A 79 -19.21 14.32 -7.88
N ALA A 80 -20.00 13.31 -7.51
CA ALA A 80 -21.44 13.31 -7.77
C ALA A 80 -22.15 14.50 -7.10
N ARG A 81 -21.76 14.84 -5.86
CA ARG A 81 -22.29 16.01 -5.13
C ARG A 81 -21.96 17.30 -5.88
N LEU A 82 -20.69 17.52 -6.24
CA LEU A 82 -20.23 18.72 -6.91
C LEU A 82 -20.85 18.88 -8.30
N THR A 83 -21.00 17.79 -9.07
CA THR A 83 -21.68 17.81 -10.37
C THR A 83 -23.14 18.25 -10.24
N SER A 84 -23.86 17.72 -9.24
CA SER A 84 -25.25 18.12 -8.97
C SER A 84 -25.37 19.60 -8.57
N GLU A 85 -24.45 20.07 -7.72
CA GLU A 85 -24.40 21.48 -7.30
C GLU A 85 -24.11 22.41 -8.48
N ASN A 86 -23.18 22.03 -9.37
CA ASN A 86 -22.84 22.81 -10.55
C ASN A 86 -24.06 22.97 -11.48
N ILE A 87 -24.72 21.87 -11.83
CA ILE A 87 -25.95 21.89 -12.64
C ILE A 87 -27.03 22.77 -12.00
N ARG A 88 -27.18 22.71 -10.67
CA ARG A 88 -28.14 23.57 -9.94
C ARG A 88 -27.77 25.05 -10.06
N LEU A 89 -26.50 25.40 -9.95
CA LEU A 89 -26.01 26.77 -10.05
C LEU A 89 -26.17 27.32 -11.47
N GLU A 90 -25.82 26.53 -12.49
CA GLU A 90 -26.02 26.91 -13.90
C GLU A 90 -27.48 27.25 -14.20
N ARG A 91 -28.43 26.41 -13.72
CA ARG A 91 -29.86 26.69 -13.85
C ARG A 91 -30.28 27.99 -13.15
N ARG A 92 -29.72 28.29 -11.98
CA ARG A 92 -29.99 29.55 -11.27
C ARG A 92 -29.47 30.75 -12.04
N ILE A 93 -28.25 30.65 -12.58
CA ILE A 93 -27.67 31.70 -13.43
C ILE A 93 -28.54 31.94 -14.67
N ALA A 94 -29.00 30.88 -15.34
CA ALA A 94 -29.88 31.01 -16.50
C ALA A 94 -31.20 31.73 -16.16
N LYS A 95 -31.82 31.41 -15.01
CA LYS A 95 -33.03 32.11 -14.55
C LYS A 95 -32.79 33.58 -14.29
N ILE A 96 -31.67 33.92 -13.62
CA ILE A 96 -31.30 35.31 -13.35
C ILE A 96 -31.06 36.07 -14.66
N LYS A 97 -30.33 35.47 -15.61
CA LYS A 97 -30.09 36.07 -16.94
C LYS A 97 -31.39 36.36 -17.68
N ASN A 98 -32.33 35.41 -17.68
CA ASN A 98 -33.62 35.60 -18.33
C ASN A 98 -34.45 36.71 -17.65
N ALA A 99 -34.50 36.74 -16.32
CA ALA A 99 -35.19 37.80 -15.59
C ALA A 99 -34.61 39.19 -15.89
N LEU A 100 -33.27 39.30 -15.93
CA LEU A 100 -32.57 40.53 -16.31
C LEU A 100 -32.91 40.96 -17.75
N ALA A 101 -32.89 40.02 -18.69
CA ALA A 101 -33.24 40.31 -20.08
C ALA A 101 -34.68 40.82 -20.20
N THR A 102 -35.63 40.22 -19.48
CA THR A 102 -37.02 40.70 -19.45
C THR A 102 -37.14 42.11 -18.87
N ILE A 103 -36.45 42.40 -17.77
CA ILE A 103 -36.46 43.76 -17.18
C ILE A 103 -35.90 44.76 -18.19
N MET A 104 -34.78 44.44 -18.84
CA MET A 104 -34.14 45.32 -19.81
C MET A 104 -34.95 45.51 -21.10
N SER A 105 -35.78 44.55 -21.51
CA SER A 105 -36.64 44.68 -22.70
C SER A 105 -37.95 45.41 -22.45
N THR A 106 -38.31 45.63 -21.18
CA THR A 106 -39.58 46.28 -20.79
C THR A 106 -39.41 47.81 -20.62
N TYR A 107 -38.18 48.31 -20.70
CA TYR A 107 -37.81 49.74 -20.75
C TYR A 107 -37.34 50.11 -22.15
#